data_AF-A0A535Q985-F1
#
_entry.id   AF-A0A535Q985-F1
#
_cell.length_a   1.000
_cell.length_b   1.000
_cell.length_c   1.000
_cell.angle_alpha   90.00
_cell.angle_beta   90.00
_cell.angle_gamma   90.00
#
_symmetry.space_group_name_H-M   'P 1'
#
loop_
_entity.id
_entity.type
_entity.pdbx_description
1 polymer ?
#
loop_
_entity_poly.entity_id
_entity_poly.type
_entity_poly.pdbx_seq_one_letter_code
_entity_poly.pdbx_strand_id
1 'polypeptide(L)' 'MEWNLSWQTPNLWWPEDRSWCVATEIDLAETYVGGSDACIARILEDRGLDAFPMRLDARIIDGHAVDPEESPMS' A
#
# COMPACT_ATOMS: atom_id res chain seq x y z
N MET A 1 31.78 8.26 -10.31
CA MET A 1 30.42 7.67 -10.40
C MET A 1 29.47 8.75 -9.96
N GLU A 2 28.78 9.35 -10.91
CA GLU A 2 27.84 10.43 -10.65
C GLU A 2 26.45 9.80 -10.51
N TRP A 3 26.00 9.63 -9.27
CA TRP A 3 24.65 9.16 -8.98
C TRP A 3 23.68 10.32 -9.17
N ASN A 4 23.29 10.60 -10.41
CA ASN A 4 22.19 11.52 -10.68
C ASN A 4 20.86 10.77 -10.53
N LEU A 5 20.32 10.73 -9.31
CA LEU A 5 18.97 10.23 -9.03
C LEU A 5 18.13 11.37 -8.41
N SER A 6 17.74 12.35 -9.22
CA SER A 6 16.82 13.43 -8.79
C SER A 6 15.34 13.07 -8.99
N TRP A 7 15.00 11.79 -8.84
CA TRP A 7 13.60 11.33 -8.81
C TRP A 7 13.35 10.61 -7.48
N GLN A 8 13.02 11.38 -6.44
CA GLN A 8 12.36 10.82 -5.26
C GLN A 8 10.86 10.92 -5.46
N THR A 9 10.19 9.78 -5.62
CA THR A 9 8.75 9.69 -5.42
C THR A 9 8.45 9.89 -3.93
N PRO A 10 7.43 10.67 -3.57
CA PRO A 10 7.05 10.86 -2.18
C PRO A 10 6.66 9.51 -1.57
N ASN A 11 7.21 9.19 -0.41
CA ASN A 11 6.86 7.97 0.31
C ASN A 11 5.40 7.97 0.77
N LEU A 12 4.88 9.15 1.12
CA LEU A 12 3.49 9.40 1.49
C LEU A 12 2.94 10.59 0.70
N TRP A 13 1.75 10.47 0.13
CA TRP A 13 1.09 11.59 -0.52
C TRP A 13 -0.45 11.48 -0.49
N TRP A 14 -1.10 12.64 -0.64
CA TRP A 14 -2.55 12.79 -0.50
C TRP A 14 -3.06 13.84 -1.50
N PRO A 15 -4.33 13.77 -1.92
CA PRO A 15 -5.02 14.88 -2.56
C PRO A 15 -5.24 16.03 -1.55
N GLU A 16 -5.52 17.23 -2.06
CA GLU A 16 -5.75 18.44 -1.24
C GLU A 16 -6.88 18.25 -0.21
N ASP A 17 -7.95 17.55 -0.60
CA ASP A 17 -9.12 17.29 0.24
C ASP A 17 -8.94 16.15 1.26
N ARG A 18 -7.77 15.49 1.27
CA ARG A 18 -7.45 14.35 2.16
C ARG A 18 -8.42 13.16 2.06
N SER A 19 -9.12 13.01 0.94
CA SER A 19 -10.09 11.94 0.75
C SER A 19 -9.48 10.52 0.67
N TRP A 20 -8.18 10.41 0.37
CA TRP A 20 -7.39 9.18 0.37
C TRP A 20 -5.90 9.47 0.60
N CYS A 21 -5.09 8.44 0.80
CA CYS A 21 -3.64 8.55 0.90
C CYS A 21 -2.97 7.36 0.20
N VAL A 22 -1.74 7.58 -0.22
CA VAL A 22 -0.86 6.53 -0.77
C VAL A 22 0.39 6.45 0.07
N ALA A 23 0.82 5.23 0.38
CA ALA A 23 2.08 4.92 1.02
C ALA A 23 2.83 3.89 0.17
N THR A 24 3.97 4.25 -0.39
CA THR A 24 4.84 3.30 -1.10
C THR A 24 5.79 2.67 -0.09
N GLU A 25 5.86 1.34 -0.06
CA GLU A 25 6.82 0.67 0.81
C GLU A 25 8.26 0.89 0.35
N ILE A 26 9.18 0.92 1.32
CA ILE A 26 10.62 1.09 1.05
C ILE A 26 11.32 -0.26 0.94
N ASP A 27 10.85 -1.24 1.73
CA ASP A 27 11.47 -2.56 1.84
C ASP A 27 10.71 -3.61 1.00
N LEU A 28 9.48 -3.30 0.58
CA LEU A 28 8.62 -4.15 -0.22
C LEU A 28 8.28 -3.50 -1.57
N ALA A 29 7.89 -4.30 -2.56
CA ALA A 29 7.48 -3.82 -3.87
C ALA A 29 6.04 -3.26 -3.90
N GLU A 30 5.36 -3.25 -2.75
CA GLU A 30 3.95 -2.93 -2.62
C GLU A 30 3.70 -1.43 -2.47
N THR A 31 2.50 -1.00 -2.82
CA THR A 31 2.01 0.35 -2.56
C THR A 31 0.63 0.24 -1.95
N TYR A 32 0.47 0.85 -0.77
CA TYR A 32 -0.79 0.91 -0.06
C TYR A 32 -1.57 2.14 -0.46
N VAL A 33 -2.88 1.96 -0.66
CA VAL A 33 -3.82 3.07 -0.82
C VAL A 33 -4.86 2.97 0.30
N GLY A 34 -4.97 4.01 1.11
CA GLY A 34 -5.96 4.13 2.17
C GLY A 34 -7.02 5.16 1.79
N GLY A 35 -8.29 4.85 2.04
CA GLY A 35 -9.39 5.75 1.72
C GLY A 35 -10.71 5.20 2.21
N SER A 36 -11.81 5.87 1.85
CA SER A 36 -13.16 5.33 2.11
C SER A 36 -13.41 4.04 1.33
N ASP A 37 -14.33 3.20 1.82
CA ASP A 37 -14.73 1.95 1.14
C ASP A 37 -15.13 2.17 -0.33
N ALA A 38 -15.84 3.28 -0.62
CA ALA A 38 -16.23 3.62 -1.99
C ALA A 38 -15.04 4.00 -2.89
N CYS A 39 -13.98 4.58 -2.31
CA CYS A 39 -12.73 4.87 -3.00
C CYS A 39 -11.96 3.58 -3.28
N ILE A 40 -11.80 2.72 -2.27
CA ILE A 40 -11.10 1.45 -2.41
C ILE A 40 -11.82 0.51 -3.38
N ALA A 41 -13.15 0.43 -3.33
CA ALA A 41 -13.94 -0.37 -4.27
C ALA A 41 -13.66 0.02 -5.73
N ARG A 42 -13.56 1.32 -6.03
CA ARG A 42 -13.22 1.78 -7.39
C ARG A 42 -11.82 1.37 -7.84
N ILE A 43 -10.85 1.37 -6.94
CA ILE A 43 -9.48 0.93 -7.24
C ILE A 43 -9.47 -0.58 -7.55
N LEU A 44 -10.16 -1.37 -6.72
CA LEU A 44 -10.26 -2.83 -6.89
C LEU A 44 -11.05 -3.25 -8.15
N GLU A 45 -11.93 -2.39 -8.65
CA GLU A 45 -12.66 -2.60 -9.91
C GLU A 45 -11.79 -2.34 -11.15
N ASP A 46 -10.70 -1.57 -11.03
CA ASP A 46 -9.82 -1.24 -12.14
C ASP A 46 -8.93 -2.44 -12.53
N ARG A 47 -9.23 -3.03 -13.68
CA ARG A 47 -8.50 -4.18 -14.25
C ARG A 47 -7.08 -3.82 -14.72
N GLY A 48 -6.74 -2.54 -14.83
CA GLY A 48 -5.39 -2.08 -15.14
C GLY A 48 -4.46 -2.09 -13.94
N LEU A 49 -4.99 -2.28 -12.72
CA LEU A 49 -4.24 -2.34 -11.48
C LEU A 49 -4.18 -3.79 -10.97
N ASP A 50 -3.00 -4.19 -10.52
CA ASP A 50 -2.84 -5.40 -9.72
C ASP A 50 -3.07 -5.03 -8.25
N ALA A 51 -4.34 -4.98 -7.85
CA ALA A 51 -4.77 -4.48 -6.56
C ALA A 51 -5.60 -5.53 -5.81
N PHE A 52 -5.33 -5.65 -4.50
CA PHE A 52 -6.03 -6.58 -3.60
C PHE A 52 -6.50 -5.84 -2.35
N PRO A 53 -7.65 -6.23 -1.76
CA PRO A 53 -8.10 -5.66 -0.51
C PRO A 53 -7.13 -6.03 0.62
N MET A 54 -6.87 -5.08 1.51
CA MET A 54 -5.99 -5.26 2.65
C MET A 54 -6.72 -4.94 3.95
N ARG A 55 -6.49 -5.74 4.99
CA ARG A 55 -7.02 -5.45 6.33
C ARG A 55 -6.07 -4.49 7.06
N LEU A 56 -6.65 -3.60 7.86
CA LEU A 56 -5.87 -2.63 8.63
C LEU A 56 -5.00 -3.27 9.73
N ASP A 57 -5.39 -4.46 10.19
CA ASP A 57 -4.68 -5.25 11.22
C ASP A 57 -3.80 -6.37 10.63
N ALA A 58 -3.74 -6.49 9.29
CA ALA A 58 -2.91 -7.49 8.65
C ALA A 58 -1.43 -7.18 8.90
N ARG A 59 -0.66 -8.25 9.10
CA ARG A 59 0.80 -8.17 9.18
C ARG A 59 1.36 -8.65 7.86
N ILE A 60 2.44 -8.01 7.40
CA ILE A 60 3.19 -8.48 6.24
C ILE A 60 4.44 -9.22 6.71
N ILE A 61 4.61 -10.45 6.22
CA ILE A 61 5.82 -11.25 6.39
C ILE A 61 6.26 -11.70 5.00
N ASP A 62 7.51 -11.39 4.63
CA ASP A 62 8.09 -11.74 3.32
C ASP A 62 7.23 -11.32 2.11
N GLY A 63 6.50 -10.20 2.21
CA GLY A 63 5.59 -9.71 1.15
C GLY A 63 4.23 -10.41 1.10
N HIS A 64 3.85 -11.11 2.17
CA HIS A 64 2.55 -11.76 2.27
C HIS A 64 1.78 -11.29 3.49
N ALA A 65 0.50 -10.95 3.28
CA ALA A 65 -0.44 -10.70 4.37
C ALA A 65 -0.69 -12.01 5.14
N VAL A 66 -0.39 -12.00 6.44
CA VAL A 66 -0.67 -13.10 7.35
C VAL A 66 -1.80 -12.72 8.29
N ASP A 67 -2.69 -13.69 8.53
CA ASP A 67 -3.77 -13.49 9.48
C ASP A 67 -3.20 -13.37 10.91
N PRO A 68 -3.75 -12.45 11.73
CA PRO A 68 -3.21 -12.17 13.06
C PRO A 68 -3.30 -13.37 14.02
N GLU A 69 -4.18 -14.34 13.75
CA GLU A 69 -4.29 -15.59 14.53
C GLU A 69 -3.32 -16.69 14.07
N GLU A 70 -2.84 -16.63 12.82
CA GLU A 70 -2.00 -17.69 12.24
C GLU A 70 -0.51 -17.54 12.60
N SER A 71 -0.16 -16.57 13.45
CA SER A 71 1.21 -16.36 13.89
C SER A 71 1.70 -17.55 14.74
N PRO A 72 2.70 -18.34 14.31
CA PRO A 72 3.07 -19.61 14.94
C PRO A 72 3.84 -19.49 16.27
N MET A 73 3.85 -18.31 16.90
CA MET A 73 4.58 -18.07 18.15
C MET A 73 3.83 -17.05 19.03
N SER A 74 3.15 -17.57 20.06
CA SER A 74 2.99 -16.92 21.38
C SER A 74 3.73 -17.75 22.41
#